data_AF-A0A973SQT5-F1
#
_entry.id   AF-A0A973SQT5-F1
#
_cell.length_a   1.000
_cell.length_b   1.000
_cell.length_c   1.000
_cell.angle_alpha   90.00
_cell.angle_beta   90.00
_cell.angle_gamma   90.00
#
_symmetry.space_group_name_H-M   'P 1'
#
loop_
_entity.id
_entity.type
_entity.pdbx_description
1 polymer ?
#
loop_
_entity_poly.entity_id
_entity_poly.type
_entity_poly.pdbx_seq_one_letter_code
_entity_poly.pdbx_strand_id
1 'polypeptide(L)'
;VSDGYSVAGGTNGSDDIQPTPQNLPDPAKPNGVLATYWTDLDGTGAPGVYVANLTDGVNSWIVVEWRLNLYGTTSQKVFQQWIGTNGTEDVSYAYDPGNLPGSPPAVFGLTVGAENDEGTGGSQITGPPTQDLVVHSTPGAPGGSLTYTMKVKGVSQGVGSVTTATSTDQVKGITVKVDKITVQ
;
A
#
# COMPACT_ATOMS: atom_id res chain seq x y z
N VAL A 1 6.70 15.65 -5.41
CA VAL A 1 7.56 14.45 -5.44
C VAL A 1 6.65 13.26 -5.22
N SER A 2 6.86 12.17 -5.94
CA SER A 2 6.06 10.95 -5.82
C SER A 2 6.96 9.78 -6.20
N ASP A 3 7.49 9.08 -5.21
CA ASP A 3 8.61 8.15 -5.37
C ASP A 3 8.20 6.74 -5.81
N GLY A 4 7.07 6.59 -6.51
CA GLY A 4 6.64 5.32 -7.11
C GLY A 4 6.22 4.21 -6.14
N TYR A 5 5.87 4.57 -4.91
CA TYR A 5 5.21 3.70 -3.94
C TYR A 5 3.94 4.35 -3.37
N SER A 6 3.11 3.54 -2.73
CA SER A 6 1.97 3.98 -1.92
C SER A 6 2.06 3.40 -0.51
N VAL A 7 1.42 4.06 0.46
CA VAL A 7 1.31 3.57 1.84
C VAL A 7 -0.14 3.19 2.12
N ALA A 8 -0.38 1.92 2.37
CA ALA A 8 -1.71 1.42 2.73
C ALA A 8 -2.15 2.03 4.07
N GLY A 9 -3.38 2.56 4.12
CA GLY A 9 -3.88 3.31 5.29
C GLY A 9 -3.48 4.79 5.32
N GLY A 10 -2.63 5.24 4.37
CA GLY A 10 -2.22 6.62 4.19
C GLY A 10 -1.05 7.05 5.09
N THR A 11 -0.51 8.22 4.80
CA THR A 11 0.59 8.83 5.54
C THR A 11 0.11 10.06 6.31
N ASN A 12 0.80 10.42 7.40
CA ASN A 12 0.50 11.64 8.14
C ASN A 12 1.74 12.44 8.55
N GLY A 13 2.93 12.01 8.10
CA GLY A 13 4.19 12.68 8.36
C GLY A 13 5.07 12.76 7.11
N SER A 14 6.02 13.69 7.12
CA SER A 14 7.08 13.78 6.11
C SER A 14 7.99 12.56 6.10
N ASP A 15 8.06 11.83 7.21
CA ASP A 15 8.91 10.65 7.34
C ASP A 15 8.46 9.50 6.43
N ASP A 16 7.18 9.51 6.02
CA ASP A 16 6.64 8.55 5.06
C ASP A 16 6.88 8.95 3.59
N ILE A 17 7.63 10.04 3.32
CA ILE A 17 7.95 10.55 1.98
C ILE A 17 9.46 10.42 1.77
N GLN A 18 9.88 9.32 1.15
CA GLN A 18 11.30 8.96 1.02
C GLN A 18 11.69 8.74 -0.45
N PRO A 19 12.58 9.57 -1.02
CA PRO A 19 13.06 9.38 -2.39
C PRO A 19 14.08 8.24 -2.49
N THR A 20 14.75 7.90 -1.40
CA THR A 20 15.69 6.78 -1.34
C THR A 20 14.96 5.51 -0.92
N PRO A 21 14.95 4.45 -1.75
CA PRO A 21 14.28 3.20 -1.41
C PRO A 21 14.97 2.42 -0.29
N GLN A 22 14.17 1.73 0.53
CA GLN A 22 14.66 0.81 1.57
C GLN A 22 14.58 -0.65 1.12
N ASN A 23 15.32 -1.54 1.78
CA ASN A 23 15.18 -2.98 1.58
C ASN A 23 14.07 -3.52 2.45
N LEU A 24 13.15 -4.30 1.88
CA LEU A 24 12.00 -4.84 2.61
C LEU A 24 12.30 -6.24 3.18
N PRO A 25 11.94 -6.52 4.45
CA PRO A 25 11.32 -5.60 5.41
C PRO A 25 12.33 -4.68 6.12
N ASP A 26 11.90 -3.47 6.49
CA ASP A 26 12.59 -2.47 7.29
C ASP A 26 11.63 -1.84 8.34
N PRO A 27 11.95 -1.89 9.65
CA PRO A 27 11.14 -1.24 10.68
C PRO A 27 11.22 0.30 10.66
N ALA A 28 12.13 0.90 9.88
CA ALA A 28 12.15 2.34 9.64
C ALA A 28 10.94 2.76 8.79
N LYS A 29 10.53 4.04 8.91
CA LYS A 29 9.48 4.62 8.08
C LYS A 29 10.02 4.88 6.66
N PRO A 30 9.20 4.71 5.60
CA PRO A 30 7.78 4.32 5.60
C PRO A 30 7.55 2.83 5.85
N ASN A 31 6.39 2.47 6.41
CA ASN A 31 5.91 1.08 6.52
C ASN A 31 4.51 0.98 5.89
N GLY A 32 4.00 -0.24 5.69
CA GLY A 32 2.74 -0.46 4.97
C GLY A 32 2.91 -0.14 3.48
N VAL A 33 4.13 -0.33 2.97
CA VAL A 33 4.56 0.13 1.66
C VAL A 33 4.11 -0.87 0.59
N LEU A 34 3.47 -0.36 -0.45
CA LEU A 34 3.31 -1.02 -1.73
C LEU A 34 4.24 -0.34 -2.75
N ALA A 35 5.43 -0.89 -2.91
CA ALA A 35 6.48 -0.37 -3.79
C ALA A 35 6.34 -0.97 -5.19
N THR A 36 5.50 -0.36 -6.02
CA THR A 36 5.33 -0.77 -7.41
C THR A 36 6.59 -0.49 -8.23
N TYR A 37 7.21 0.68 -8.03
CA TYR A 37 8.54 0.98 -8.58
C TYR A 37 9.15 2.11 -7.75
N TRP A 38 9.63 1.79 -6.55
CA TRP A 38 10.11 2.81 -5.63
C TRP A 38 11.52 3.26 -6.02
N THR A 39 11.61 4.53 -6.44
CA THR A 39 12.84 5.27 -6.72
C THR A 39 12.53 6.77 -6.70
N ASP A 40 13.54 7.64 -6.73
CA ASP A 40 13.34 9.10 -6.69
C ASP A 40 12.69 9.59 -8.01
N LEU A 41 11.39 9.90 -7.92
CA LEU A 41 10.55 10.27 -9.06
C LEU A 41 9.82 11.59 -8.78
N ASP A 42 9.72 12.40 -9.83
CA ASP A 42 8.95 13.63 -9.78
C ASP A 42 8.08 13.87 -11.02
N GLY A 43 7.12 14.78 -10.85
CA GLY A 43 6.18 15.18 -11.91
C GLY A 43 6.74 16.24 -12.84
N THR A 44 8.00 16.65 -12.69
CA THR A 44 8.56 17.76 -13.46
C THR A 44 8.65 17.37 -14.93
N GLY A 45 7.84 18.01 -15.78
CA GLY A 45 7.77 17.69 -17.20
C GLY A 45 7.19 16.30 -17.52
N ALA A 46 6.47 15.68 -16.57
CA ALA A 46 5.84 14.38 -16.74
C ALA A 46 4.31 14.51 -16.74
N PRO A 47 3.55 13.57 -17.35
CA PRO A 47 2.09 13.59 -17.33
C PRO A 47 1.49 13.57 -15.91
N GLY A 48 2.14 12.87 -14.96
CA GLY A 48 1.75 12.89 -13.55
C GLY A 48 1.30 11.52 -13.02
N VAL A 49 0.51 11.55 -11.95
CA VAL A 49 -0.11 10.36 -11.34
C VAL A 49 -1.61 10.41 -11.59
N TYR A 50 -2.18 9.29 -12.06
CA TYR A 50 -3.60 9.13 -12.34
C TYR A 50 -4.19 8.11 -11.37
N VAL A 51 -5.37 8.39 -10.83
CA VAL A 51 -6.10 7.47 -9.96
C VAL A 51 -7.50 7.30 -10.51
N ALA A 52 -7.92 6.05 -10.71
CA ALA A 52 -9.24 5.71 -11.23
C ALA A 52 -9.84 4.52 -10.49
N ASN A 53 -11.18 4.48 -10.43
CA ASN A 53 -11.90 3.27 -10.07
C ASN A 53 -12.29 2.55 -11.36
N LEU A 54 -11.85 1.30 -11.53
CA LEU A 54 -12.19 0.46 -12.67
C LEU A 54 -13.04 -0.73 -12.22
N THR A 55 -13.88 -1.24 -13.11
CA THR A 55 -14.69 -2.44 -12.88
C THR A 55 -14.85 -3.24 -14.16
N ASP A 56 -14.88 -4.57 -14.04
CA ASP A 56 -15.23 -5.50 -15.12
C ASP A 56 -16.72 -5.92 -15.08
N GLY A 57 -17.51 -5.31 -14.19
CA GLY A 57 -18.91 -5.65 -13.92
C GLY A 57 -19.11 -6.67 -12.79
N VAL A 58 -18.04 -7.28 -12.29
CA VAL A 58 -18.05 -8.24 -11.17
C VAL A 58 -17.16 -7.76 -10.03
N ASN A 59 -15.92 -7.41 -10.36
CA ASN A 59 -14.89 -6.92 -9.48
C ASN A 59 -14.68 -5.42 -9.70
N SER A 60 -14.17 -4.74 -8.67
CA SER A 60 -13.77 -3.34 -8.69
C SER A 60 -12.34 -3.17 -8.20
N TRP A 61 -11.63 -2.19 -8.75
CA TRP A 61 -10.26 -1.85 -8.40
C TRP A 61 -10.08 -0.35 -8.29
N ILE A 62 -9.26 0.06 -7.32
CA ILE A 62 -8.54 1.34 -7.38
C ILE A 62 -7.28 1.09 -8.18
N VAL A 63 -7.09 1.85 -9.27
CA VAL A 63 -5.90 1.79 -10.10
C VAL A 63 -5.16 3.10 -9.98
N VAL A 64 -3.88 3.01 -9.58
CA VAL A 64 -2.95 4.13 -9.54
C VAL A 64 -1.93 3.94 -10.65
N GLU A 65 -1.82 4.90 -11.55
CA GLU A 65 -0.85 4.90 -12.62
C GLU A 65 0.14 6.05 -12.42
N TRP A 66 1.43 5.73 -12.44
CA TRP A 66 2.49 6.72 -12.45
C TRP A 66 3.00 6.89 -13.88
N ARG A 67 3.12 8.14 -14.31
CA ARG A 67 3.84 8.57 -15.51
C ARG A 67 4.75 9.70 -15.11
N LEU A 68 5.86 9.36 -14.44
CA LEU A 68 6.76 10.31 -13.78
C LEU A 68 8.17 10.20 -14.36
N ASN A 69 8.98 11.24 -14.16
CA ASN A 69 10.38 11.23 -14.55
C ASN A 69 11.25 10.89 -13.34
N LEU A 70 12.40 10.26 -13.59
CA LEU A 70 13.49 10.24 -12.61
C LEU A 70 13.87 11.67 -12.25
N TYR A 71 14.00 11.96 -10.96
CA TYR A 71 14.21 13.30 -10.45
C TYR A 71 15.37 14.01 -11.15
N GLY A 72 15.11 15.24 -11.60
CA GLY A 72 16.10 16.06 -12.31
C GLY A 72 16.41 15.58 -13.74
N THR A 73 15.62 14.67 -14.31
CA THR A 73 15.80 14.15 -15.68
C THR A 73 14.50 14.21 -16.49
N THR A 74 14.56 13.76 -17.76
CA THR A 74 13.39 13.50 -18.61
C THR A 74 13.15 12.00 -18.82
N SER A 75 13.75 11.14 -17.98
CA SER A 75 13.66 9.69 -18.12
C SER A 75 12.36 9.18 -17.48
N GLN A 76 11.32 9.09 -18.30
CA GLN A 76 10.00 8.65 -17.84
C GLN A 76 10.00 7.19 -17.37
N LYS A 77 9.17 6.92 -16.35
CA LYS A 77 8.79 5.61 -15.85
C LYS A 77 7.27 5.53 -15.86
N VAL A 78 6.76 4.40 -16.37
CA VAL A 78 5.32 4.12 -16.47
C VAL A 78 5.04 2.78 -15.85
N PHE A 79 4.12 2.74 -14.89
CA PHE A 79 3.72 1.54 -14.17
C PHE A 79 2.39 1.76 -13.45
N GLN A 80 1.70 0.68 -13.11
CA GLN A 80 0.40 0.71 -12.47
C GLN A 80 0.35 -0.18 -11.22
N GLN A 81 -0.39 0.27 -10.22
CA GLN A 81 -0.79 -0.49 -9.05
C GLN A 81 -2.30 -0.69 -9.10
N TRP A 82 -2.72 -1.94 -8.99
CA TRP A 82 -4.12 -2.35 -8.96
C TRP A 82 -4.44 -2.88 -7.57
N ILE A 83 -5.45 -2.30 -6.93
CA ILE A 83 -5.92 -2.69 -5.59
C ILE A 83 -7.39 -3.05 -5.69
N GLY A 84 -7.70 -4.33 -5.59
CA GLY A 84 -9.06 -4.85 -5.57
C GLY A 84 -9.80 -4.38 -4.33
N THR A 85 -11.03 -3.93 -4.51
CA THR A 85 -11.89 -3.42 -3.43
C THR A 85 -13.01 -4.41 -3.08
N ASN A 86 -12.79 -5.69 -3.35
CA ASN A 86 -13.81 -6.75 -3.35
C ASN A 86 -13.85 -7.57 -2.04
N GLY A 87 -13.12 -7.14 -1.01
CA GLY A 87 -13.08 -7.80 0.31
C GLY A 87 -12.11 -8.98 0.42
N THR A 88 -11.34 -9.27 -0.63
CA THR A 88 -10.24 -10.24 -0.65
C THR A 88 -8.93 -9.53 -0.96
N GLU A 89 -7.80 -10.15 -0.59
CA GLU A 89 -6.49 -9.70 -1.06
C GLU A 89 -6.43 -9.80 -2.59
N ASP A 90 -6.20 -8.66 -3.22
CA ASP A 90 -6.04 -8.53 -4.66
C ASP A 90 -5.21 -7.28 -4.92
N VAL A 91 -3.89 -7.43 -4.89
CA VAL A 91 -2.94 -6.36 -5.19
C VAL A 91 -1.99 -6.83 -6.27
N SER A 92 -1.99 -6.12 -7.40
CA SER A 92 -1.15 -6.43 -8.56
C SER A 92 -0.38 -5.20 -9.03
N TYR A 93 0.84 -5.40 -9.47
CA TYR A 93 1.67 -4.40 -10.14
C TYR A 93 1.71 -4.76 -11.62
N ALA A 94 1.22 -3.84 -12.46
CA ALA A 94 1.13 -4.04 -13.89
C ALA A 94 2.13 -3.15 -14.63
N TYR A 95 2.80 -3.73 -15.63
CA TYR A 95 3.81 -3.08 -16.44
C TYR A 95 3.54 -3.35 -17.93
N ASP A 96 3.72 -2.34 -18.77
CA ASP A 96 3.63 -2.53 -20.22
C ASP A 96 4.82 -3.39 -20.69
N PRO A 97 4.59 -4.60 -21.24
CA PRO A 97 5.69 -5.46 -21.70
C PRO A 97 6.45 -4.85 -22.89
N GLY A 98 5.85 -3.93 -23.64
CA GLY A 98 6.50 -3.16 -24.70
C GLY A 98 7.29 -1.94 -24.19
N ASN A 99 7.09 -1.55 -22.93
CA ASN A 99 7.68 -0.36 -22.33
C ASN A 99 7.93 -0.53 -20.82
N LEU A 100 8.67 -1.59 -20.46
CA LEU A 100 9.04 -1.85 -19.07
C LEU A 100 9.84 -0.66 -18.50
N PRO A 101 9.64 -0.29 -17.22
CA PRO A 101 10.29 0.88 -16.63
C PRO A 101 11.83 0.75 -16.55
N GLY A 102 12.36 -0.48 -16.62
CA GLY A 102 13.80 -0.75 -16.60
C GLY A 102 14.47 -0.40 -15.26
N SER A 103 15.80 -0.44 -15.19
CA SER A 103 16.53 -0.03 -13.98
C SER A 103 16.79 1.47 -14.00
N PRO A 104 16.64 2.18 -12.87
CA PRO A 104 17.18 3.52 -12.75
C PRO A 104 18.72 3.45 -12.60
N PRO A 105 19.45 4.56 -12.81
CA PRO A 105 20.84 4.67 -12.41
C PRO A 105 21.02 4.32 -10.92
N ALA A 106 22.13 3.66 -10.57
CA ALA A 106 22.36 3.10 -9.24
C ALA A 106 22.23 4.12 -8.09
N VAL A 107 22.52 5.40 -8.34
CA VAL A 107 22.40 6.49 -7.36
C VAL A 107 20.98 6.69 -6.84
N PHE A 108 19.96 6.36 -7.64
CA PHE A 108 18.56 6.50 -7.24
C PHE A 108 18.03 5.31 -6.45
N GLY A 109 18.73 4.16 -6.48
CA GLY A 109 18.24 2.91 -5.92
C GLY A 109 16.96 2.41 -6.61
N LEU A 110 16.51 1.21 -6.24
CA LEU A 110 15.23 0.67 -6.68
C LEU A 110 14.72 -0.36 -5.67
N THR A 111 13.47 -0.19 -5.24
CA THR A 111 12.72 -1.23 -4.52
C THR A 111 11.43 -1.55 -5.26
N VAL A 112 11.19 -2.84 -5.49
CA VAL A 112 9.93 -3.35 -6.06
C VAL A 112 9.46 -4.49 -5.16
N GLY A 113 8.38 -4.27 -4.43
CA GLY A 113 7.97 -5.17 -3.37
C GLY A 113 6.77 -4.67 -2.57
N ALA A 114 6.53 -5.32 -1.44
CA ALA A 114 5.48 -4.93 -0.50
C ALA A 114 5.89 -5.27 0.94
N GLU A 115 5.36 -4.51 1.89
CA GLU A 115 5.63 -4.64 3.32
C GLU A 115 4.41 -4.31 4.17
N ASN A 116 4.28 -4.97 5.33
CA ASN A 116 3.26 -4.69 6.33
C ASN A 116 3.46 -3.34 7.05
N ASP A 117 2.42 -2.90 7.75
CA ASP A 117 2.37 -1.62 8.45
C ASP A 117 3.34 -1.51 9.63
N GLU A 118 3.82 -2.63 10.17
CA GLU A 118 4.84 -2.63 11.23
C GLU A 118 6.30 -2.69 10.74
N GLY A 119 6.54 -2.90 9.44
CA GLY A 119 7.90 -3.03 8.92
C GLY A 119 8.63 -4.32 9.31
N THR A 120 7.87 -5.36 9.64
CA THR A 120 8.38 -6.63 10.19
C THR A 120 8.21 -7.80 9.22
N GLY A 121 7.39 -7.63 8.18
CA GLY A 121 7.11 -8.63 7.17
C GLY A 121 6.98 -7.97 5.80
N GLY A 122 7.76 -8.43 4.85
CA GLY A 122 7.77 -7.89 3.50
C GLY A 122 8.64 -8.73 2.58
N SER A 123 8.54 -8.46 1.28
CA SER A 123 9.35 -9.11 0.27
C SER A 123 9.55 -8.17 -0.92
N GLN A 124 10.66 -8.34 -1.62
CA GLN A 124 10.99 -7.59 -2.82
C GLN A 124 11.69 -8.48 -3.86
N ILE A 125 11.54 -8.13 -5.13
CA ILE A 125 12.33 -8.75 -6.20
C ILE A 125 13.73 -8.12 -6.26
N THR A 126 14.65 -8.80 -6.95
CA THR A 126 15.96 -8.22 -7.28
C THR A 126 15.90 -7.55 -8.65
N GLY A 127 16.28 -6.28 -8.72
CA GLY A 127 16.33 -5.52 -9.97
C GLY A 127 14.95 -5.05 -10.45
N PRO A 128 14.86 -4.56 -11.70
CA PRO A 128 13.62 -4.01 -12.23
C PRO A 128 12.60 -5.10 -12.56
N PRO A 129 11.29 -4.76 -12.56
CA PRO A 129 10.25 -5.69 -12.93
C PRO A 129 10.35 -6.00 -14.42
N THR A 130 10.22 -7.28 -14.76
CA THR A 130 10.26 -7.77 -16.16
C THR A 130 8.90 -8.26 -16.65
N GLN A 131 7.91 -8.29 -15.77
CA GLN A 131 6.54 -8.75 -15.98
C GLN A 131 5.67 -8.23 -14.85
N ASP A 132 4.35 -8.42 -14.98
CA ASP A 132 3.40 -8.16 -13.91
C ASP A 132 3.73 -8.99 -12.66
N LEU A 133 3.50 -8.39 -11.50
CA LEU A 133 3.73 -9.00 -10.20
C LEU A 133 2.43 -8.99 -9.40
N VAL A 134 2.24 -10.01 -8.57
CA VAL A 134 1.11 -10.10 -7.64
C VAL A 134 1.68 -10.12 -6.22
N VAL A 135 1.10 -9.32 -5.34
CA VAL A 135 1.42 -9.32 -3.93
C VAL A 135 0.62 -10.43 -3.26
N HIS A 136 1.31 -11.31 -2.54
CA HIS A 136 0.71 -12.37 -1.76
C HIS A 136 1.09 -12.21 -0.29
N SER A 137 0.10 -11.99 0.56
CA SER A 137 0.27 -12.07 2.00
C SER A 137 0.37 -13.53 2.44
N THR A 138 1.11 -13.77 3.52
CA THR A 138 1.03 -15.04 4.21
C THR A 138 -0.15 -14.96 5.18
N PRO A 139 -1.16 -15.85 5.10
CA PRO A 139 -2.25 -15.86 6.06
C PRO A 139 -1.72 -16.01 7.49
N GLY A 140 -2.43 -15.43 8.46
CA GLY A 140 -2.10 -15.63 9.87
C GLY A 140 -2.01 -17.12 10.21
N ALA A 141 -0.92 -17.54 10.86
CA ALA A 141 -0.75 -18.92 11.28
C ALA A 141 -1.83 -19.30 12.32
N PRO A 142 -2.32 -20.56 12.35
CA PRO A 142 -3.20 -21.03 13.42
C PRO A 142 -2.60 -20.74 14.80
N GLY A 143 -3.36 -20.07 15.68
CA GLY A 143 -2.88 -19.61 16.99
C GLY A 143 -2.17 -18.24 16.98
N GLY A 144 -2.03 -17.60 15.82
CA GLY A 144 -1.56 -16.23 15.69
C GLY A 144 -2.55 -15.21 16.27
N SER A 145 -2.02 -14.06 16.67
CA SER A 145 -2.84 -12.92 17.11
C SER A 145 -2.82 -11.83 16.03
N LEU A 146 -4.00 -11.36 15.63
CA LEU A 146 -4.16 -10.17 14.81
C LEU A 146 -4.64 -9.04 15.72
N THR A 147 -3.92 -7.92 15.71
CA THR A 147 -4.31 -6.71 16.43
C THR A 147 -4.74 -5.67 15.39
N TYR A 148 -5.95 -5.12 15.52
CA TYR A 148 -6.36 -3.96 14.72
C TYR A 148 -6.47 -2.74 15.64
N THR A 149 -6.08 -1.58 15.12
CA THR A 149 -6.26 -0.29 15.80
C THR A 149 -7.25 0.55 15.02
N MET A 150 -8.25 1.09 15.69
CA MET A 150 -9.23 2.02 15.11
C MET A 150 -9.23 3.34 15.87
N LYS A 151 -9.22 4.47 15.16
CA LYS A 151 -9.45 5.80 15.74
C LYS A 151 -10.92 6.17 15.54
N VAL A 152 -11.67 6.25 16.64
CA VAL A 152 -13.08 6.67 16.64
C VAL A 152 -13.17 8.10 17.16
N LYS A 153 -13.84 8.99 16.40
CA LYS A 153 -14.12 10.38 16.83
C LYS A 153 -15.62 10.57 17.03
N GLY A 154 -16.01 10.96 18.23
CA GLY A 154 -17.37 11.40 18.51
C GLY A 154 -17.70 12.71 17.79
N VAL A 155 -18.88 12.79 17.18
CA VAL A 155 -19.34 13.99 16.43
C VAL A 155 -20.47 14.76 17.13
N SER A 156 -21.01 14.19 18.22
CA SER A 156 -22.08 14.78 19.03
C SER A 156 -21.80 14.58 20.51
N GLN A 157 -22.15 15.59 21.32
CA GLN A 157 -22.00 15.54 22.78
C GLN A 157 -22.94 14.49 23.38
N GLY A 158 -22.46 13.68 24.32
CA GLY A 158 -23.25 12.64 24.97
C GLY A 158 -22.49 11.34 25.27
N VAL A 159 -23.23 10.31 25.66
CA VAL A 159 -22.71 8.96 25.92
C VAL A 159 -22.89 8.12 24.66
N GLY A 160 -21.80 7.54 24.16
CA GLY A 160 -21.79 6.63 23.02
C GLY A 160 -21.24 5.25 23.38
N SER A 161 -21.56 4.25 22.57
CA SER A 161 -20.98 2.90 22.64
C SER A 161 -20.10 2.64 21.43
N VAL A 162 -18.87 2.17 21.67
CA VAL A 162 -18.07 1.53 20.63
C VAL A 162 -18.23 0.02 20.81
N THR A 163 -18.80 -0.63 19.80
CA THR A 163 -19.00 -2.07 19.79
C THR A 163 -18.12 -2.68 18.71
N THR A 164 -17.22 -3.58 19.11
CA THR A 164 -16.51 -4.41 18.15
C THR A 164 -16.93 -5.87 18.30
N ALA A 165 -17.28 -6.47 17.18
CA ALA A 165 -17.69 -7.86 17.07
C ALA A 165 -16.77 -8.58 16.08
N THR A 166 -16.25 -9.74 16.48
CA THR A 166 -15.50 -10.64 15.60
C THR A 166 -16.23 -11.97 15.53
N SER A 167 -16.44 -12.48 14.32
CA SER A 167 -17.00 -13.81 14.06
C SER A 167 -16.10 -14.60 13.13
N THR A 168 -16.00 -15.90 13.37
CA THR A 168 -15.34 -16.87 12.48
C THR A 168 -16.09 -18.19 12.62
N ASP A 169 -16.17 -18.97 11.54
CA ASP A 169 -16.80 -20.30 11.56
C ASP A 169 -16.11 -21.26 12.52
N GLN A 170 -14.87 -20.95 12.92
CA GLN A 170 -14.07 -21.74 13.87
C GLN A 170 -14.43 -21.46 15.35
N VAL A 171 -15.18 -20.39 15.64
CA VAL A 171 -15.64 -20.06 16.99
C VAL A 171 -17.15 -20.15 17.02
N LYS A 172 -17.69 -21.00 17.90
CA LYS A 172 -19.15 -21.08 18.13
C LYS A 172 -19.61 -19.85 18.93
N GLY A 173 -19.78 -18.71 18.28
CA GLY A 173 -20.30 -17.48 18.86
C GLY A 173 -19.69 -16.20 18.29
N ILE A 174 -20.25 -15.05 18.67
CA ILE A 174 -19.68 -13.73 18.39
C ILE A 174 -18.92 -13.28 19.63
N THR A 175 -17.62 -13.00 19.49
CA THR A 175 -16.87 -12.34 20.57
C THR A 175 -17.18 -10.85 20.51
N VAL A 176 -17.84 -10.33 21.55
CA VAL A 176 -18.25 -8.94 21.64
C VAL A 176 -17.47 -8.25 22.76
N LYS A 177 -16.84 -7.12 22.44
CA LYS A 177 -16.32 -6.17 23.43
C LYS A 177 -17.06 -4.85 23.27
N VAL A 178 -17.57 -4.32 24.39
CA VAL A 178 -18.31 -3.04 24.44
C VAL A 178 -17.56 -2.10 25.36
N ASP A 179 -17.10 -0.98 24.82
CA ASP A 179 -16.48 0.10 25.59
C ASP A 179 -17.43 1.32 25.62
N LYS A 180 -17.65 1.88 26.81
CA LYS A 180 -18.44 3.11 27.00
C LYS A 180 -17.54 4.32 26.83
N ILE A 181 -17.90 5.23 25.93
CA ILE A 181 -17.18 6.48 25.72
C ILE A 181 -18.06 7.67 26.11
N THR A 182 -17.45 8.64 26.79
CA THR A 182 -18.08 9.94 27.08
C THR A 182 -17.43 10.99 26.20
N VAL A 183 -18.23 11.67 25.38
CA VAL A 183 -17.78 12.78 24.55
C VAL A 183 -18.12 14.07 25.29
N GLN A 184 -17.09 14.77 25.76
CA GLN A 184 -17.22 16.05 26.49
C GLN A 184 -17.22 17.24 25.53
#